data_AF-D4GXD1-F1
#
_entry.id   AF-D4GXD1-F1
#
_cell.length_a   1.000
_cell.length_b   1.000
_cell.length_c   1.000
_cell.angle_alpha   90.00
_cell.angle_beta   90.00
_cell.angle_gamma   90.00
#
_symmetry.space_group_name_H-M   'P 1'
#
loop_
_entity.id
_entity.type
_entity.pdbx_description
1 polymer ?
#
loop_
_entity_poly.entity_id
_entity_poly.type
_entity_poly.pdbx_seq_one_letter_code
_entity_poly.pdbx_strand_id
1 'polypeptide(L)'
;MRVPRLTLVGIAILALSAVAGVALLPALPSSVAIHFGVGGDPDSFVAAPLGVLLVPAIGVGALLITRLADASGIGTGAPPVFDAILATFLAYVQALVLAYNLGARFNMVVAVVPAVVTFGVVAVVLDRAG
;
A
#
# COMPACT_ATOMS: atom_id res chain seq x y z
N MET A 1 14.68 -3.35 -20.69
CA MET A 1 14.31 -4.28 -19.61
C MET A 1 12.89 -4.78 -19.83
N ARG A 2 12.63 -6.08 -19.67
CA ARG A 2 11.25 -6.59 -19.68
C ARG A 2 10.67 -6.41 -18.28
N VAL A 3 9.59 -5.66 -18.15
CA VAL A 3 8.88 -5.53 -16.87
C VAL A 3 8.14 -6.84 -16.59
N PRO A 4 8.32 -7.47 -15.42
CA PRO A 4 7.59 -8.68 -15.07
C PRO A 4 6.08 -8.46 -15.06
N ARG A 5 5.30 -9.49 -15.43
CA ARG A 5 3.82 -9.42 -15.42
C ARG A 5 3.26 -9.07 -14.05
N LEU A 6 3.85 -9.60 -12.98
CA LEU A 6 3.41 -9.33 -11.61
C LEU A 6 3.72 -7.89 -11.17
N THR A 7 4.79 -7.28 -11.68
CA THR A 7 5.04 -5.84 -11.51
C THR A 7 3.96 -5.01 -12.19
N LEU A 8 3.52 -5.38 -13.40
CA LEU A 8 2.41 -4.70 -14.08
C LEU A 8 1.09 -4.82 -13.31
N VAL A 9 0.82 -5.99 -12.72
CA VAL A 9 -0.32 -6.18 -11.82
C VAL A 9 -0.22 -5.24 -10.62
N GLY A 10 0.95 -5.14 -9.97
CA GLY A 10 1.16 -4.21 -8.87
C GLY A 10 0.93 -2.75 -9.26
N ILE A 11 1.44 -2.32 -10.43
CA ILE A 11 1.19 -0.98 -10.97
C ILE A 11 -0.31 -0.75 -11.20
N ALA A 12 -1.02 -1.73 -11.78
CA ALA A 12 -2.46 -1.61 -12.02
C ALA A 12 -3.25 -1.47 -10.71
N ILE A 13 -2.89 -2.23 -9.67
CA ILE A 13 -3.50 -2.14 -8.33
C ILE A 13 -3.30 -0.74 -7.74
N LEU A 14 -2.09 -0.20 -7.79
CA LEU A 14 -1.79 1.14 -7.27
C LEU A 14 -2.49 2.24 -8.07
N ALA A 15 -2.57 2.08 -9.40
CA ALA A 15 -3.32 2.99 -10.26
C ALA A 15 -4.81 2.99 -9.93
N LEU A 16 -5.43 1.81 -9.75
CA LEU A 16 -6.82 1.69 -9.32
C LEU A 16 -7.03 2.30 -7.93
N SER A 17 -6.08 2.12 -7.00
CA SER A 17 -6.13 2.74 -5.68
C SER A 17 -6.09 4.27 -5.76
N ALA A 18 -5.26 4.84 -6.65
CA ALA A 18 -5.21 6.28 -6.88
C ALA A 18 -6.52 6.80 -7.51
N VAL A 19 -7.05 6.08 -8.51
CA VAL A 19 -8.34 6.41 -9.15
C VAL A 19 -9.47 6.40 -8.12
N ALA A 20 -9.52 5.40 -7.24
CA ALA A 20 -10.51 5.34 -6.17
C ALA A 20 -10.40 6.54 -5.22
N GLY A 21 -9.18 6.89 -4.82
CA GLY A 21 -8.93 8.07 -3.98
C GLY A 21 -9.37 9.37 -4.64
N VAL A 22 -9.00 9.58 -5.91
CA VAL A 22 -9.41 10.78 -6.68
C VAL A 22 -10.93 10.83 -6.87
N ALA A 23 -11.58 9.70 -7.16
CA ALA A 23 -13.04 9.63 -7.31
C ALA A 23 -13.78 9.98 -6.01
N LEU A 24 -13.18 9.69 -4.85
CA LEU A 24 -13.76 9.97 -3.54
C LEU A 24 -13.44 11.37 -3.00
N LEU A 25 -12.55 12.15 -3.66
CA LEU A 25 -12.18 13.49 -3.21
C LEU A 25 -13.37 14.40 -2.83
N PRO A 26 -14.48 14.46 -3.59
CA PRO A 26 -15.61 15.32 -3.25
C PRO A 26 -16.32 14.96 -1.93
N ALA A 27 -16.17 13.71 -1.47
CA ALA A 27 -16.77 13.21 -0.23
C ALA A 27 -15.81 13.28 0.98
N LEU A 28 -14.53 13.58 0.74
CA LEU A 28 -13.53 13.65 1.79
C LEU A 28 -13.54 15.02 2.49
N PRO A 29 -13.23 15.06 3.79
CA PRO A 29 -12.99 16.33 4.48
C PRO A 29 -11.76 17.03 3.90
N SER A 30 -11.65 18.35 4.09
CA SER A 30 -10.51 19.14 3.60
C SER A 30 -9.16 18.70 4.19
N SER A 31 -9.19 18.17 5.42
CA SER A 31 -8.06 17.60 6.13
C SER A 31 -8.32 16.13 6.42
N VAL A 32 -7.44 15.26 5.93
CA VAL A 32 -7.56 13.80 6.04
C VAL A 32 -6.46 13.22 6.90
N ALA A 33 -6.80 12.28 7.76
CA ALA A 33 -5.84 11.50 8.55
C ALA A 33 -5.02 10.60 7.63
N ILE A 34 -3.70 10.54 7.84
CA ILE A 34 -2.78 9.70 7.06
C ILE A 34 -1.83 8.85 7.91
N HIS A 35 -1.72 9.16 9.20
CA HIS A 35 -0.94 8.38 10.16
C HIS A 35 -1.77 8.16 11.42
N PHE A 36 -1.55 7.00 12.04
CA PHE A 36 -2.31 6.53 13.19
C PHE A 36 -1.32 6.02 14.23
N GLY A 37 -1.45 6.52 15.45
CA GLY A 37 -0.57 6.15 16.55
C GLY A 37 -0.82 4.72 17.05
N VAL A 38 -0.07 4.33 18.09
CA VAL A 38 -0.17 2.99 18.70
C VAL A 38 -1.56 2.66 19.26
N GLY A 39 -2.34 3.68 19.63
CA GLY A 39 -3.72 3.53 20.07
C GLY A 39 -4.72 3.27 18.93
N GLY A 40 -4.29 3.44 17.66
CA GLY A 40 -5.15 3.38 16.48
C GLY A 40 -5.86 4.69 16.14
N ASP A 41 -5.63 5.75 16.91
CA ASP A 41 -6.14 7.09 16.67
C ASP A 41 -5.25 7.88 15.69
N PRO A 42 -5.82 8.77 14.87
CA PRO A 42 -5.06 9.58 13.95
C PRO A 42 -4.24 10.65 14.67
N ASP A 43 -2.97 10.81 14.31
CA ASP A 43 -2.05 11.77 14.91
C ASP A 43 -1.37 12.68 13.86
N SER A 44 -1.59 12.44 12.56
CA SER A 44 -1.11 13.29 11.46
C SER A 44 -2.15 13.42 10.34
N PHE A 45 -2.20 14.61 9.76
CA PHE A 45 -3.20 15.01 8.77
C PHE A 45 -2.58 15.83 7.64
N VAL A 46 -3.17 15.72 6.45
CA VAL A 46 -2.80 16.51 5.26
C VAL A 46 -4.04 16.93 4.49
N ALA A 47 -3.86 17.81 3.51
CA ALA A 47 -4.92 18.15 2.56
C ALA A 47 -5.39 16.90 1.79
N ALA A 48 -6.70 16.78 1.54
CA ALA A 48 -7.28 15.60 0.86
C ALA A 48 -6.57 15.18 -0.44
N PRO A 49 -6.22 16.10 -1.37
CA PRO A 49 -5.51 15.72 -2.59
C PRO A 49 -4.16 15.02 -2.33
N LEU A 50 -3.45 15.42 -1.26
CA LEU A 50 -2.21 14.77 -0.87
C LEU A 50 -2.49 13.40 -0.25
N GLY A 51 -3.48 13.31 0.65
CA GLY A 51 -3.81 12.05 1.32
C GLY A 51 -4.29 10.95 0.36
N VAL A 52 -5.00 11.30 -0.72
CA VAL A 52 -5.46 10.29 -1.69
C VAL A 52 -4.37 9.76 -2.61
N LEU A 53 -3.27 10.50 -2.79
CA LEU A 53 -2.17 10.15 -3.70
C LEU A 53 -0.92 9.61 -2.98
N LEU A 54 -0.78 9.86 -1.68
CA LEU A 54 0.46 9.57 -0.94
C LEU A 54 0.81 8.08 -0.97
N VAL A 55 -0.12 7.20 -0.57
CA VAL A 55 0.15 5.75 -0.51
C VAL A 55 0.36 5.15 -1.91
N PRO A 56 -0.46 5.45 -2.94
CA PRO A 56 -0.17 5.02 -4.31
C PRO A 56 1.20 5.48 -4.82
N ALA A 57 1.59 6.73 -4.54
CA ALA A 57 2.88 7.28 -4.96
C ALA A 57 4.06 6.58 -4.28
N ILE A 58 3.97 6.35 -2.96
CA ILE A 58 4.96 5.56 -2.20
C ILE A 58 5.08 4.16 -2.80
N GLY A 59 3.95 3.52 -3.12
CA GLY A 59 3.93 2.20 -3.75
C GLY A 59 4.66 2.18 -5.08
N VAL A 60 4.38 3.13 -5.97
CA VAL A 60 5.08 3.23 -7.26
C VAL A 60 6.57 3.44 -7.05
N GLY A 61 6.96 4.33 -6.13
CA GLY A 61 8.36 4.54 -5.78
C GLY A 61 9.05 3.27 -5.28
N ALA A 62 8.39 2.50 -4.41
CA ALA A 62 8.92 1.23 -3.92
C ALA A 62 9.10 0.20 -5.05
N LEU A 63 8.12 0.06 -5.96
CA LEU A 63 8.25 -0.82 -7.12
C LEU A 63 9.42 -0.39 -8.01
N LEU A 64 9.58 0.91 -8.27
CA LEU A 64 10.71 1.41 -9.05
C LEU A 64 12.05 1.07 -8.39
N ILE A 65 12.16 1.24 -7.07
CA ILE A 65 13.38 0.90 -6.31
C ILE A 65 13.72 -0.58 -6.45
N THR A 66 12.73 -1.48 -6.28
CA THR A 66 12.97 -2.94 -6.42
C THR A 66 13.46 -3.30 -7.82
N ARG A 67 12.81 -2.76 -8.87
CA ARG A 67 13.17 -3.08 -10.26
C ARG A 67 14.52 -2.46 -10.65
N LEU A 68 14.86 -1.29 -10.13
CA LEU A 68 16.16 -0.66 -10.35
C LEU A 68 17.28 -1.43 -9.67
N ALA A 69 17.08 -1.85 -8.41
CA ALA A 69 18.05 -2.67 -7.69
C ALA A 69 18.35 -3.99 -8.43
N ASP A 70 17.30 -4.69 -8.90
CA ASP A 70 17.42 -5.90 -9.71
C ASP A 70 18.22 -5.63 -11.00
N ALA A 71 17.91 -4.54 -11.71
CA ALA A 71 18.57 -4.17 -12.96
C ALA A 71 20.04 -3.76 -12.77
N SER A 72 20.38 -3.19 -11.62
CA SER A 72 21.73 -2.78 -11.25
C SER A 72 22.54 -3.88 -10.56
N GLY A 73 21.98 -5.08 -10.36
CA GLY A 73 22.67 -6.19 -9.68
C GLY A 73 22.95 -5.93 -8.20
N ILE A 74 22.15 -5.09 -7.54
CA ILE A 74 22.30 -4.78 -6.12
C ILE A 74 21.53 -5.82 -5.29
N GLY A 75 22.25 -6.63 -4.52
CA GLY A 75 21.66 -7.65 -3.65
C GLY A 75 21.11 -8.87 -4.43
N THR A 76 20.28 -9.67 -3.77
CA THR A 76 19.71 -10.92 -4.35
C THR A 76 18.48 -10.69 -5.23
N GLY A 77 18.05 -9.43 -5.39
CA GLY A 77 16.87 -9.03 -6.13
C GLY A 77 15.53 -9.47 -5.52
N ALA A 78 14.47 -8.70 -5.76
CA ALA A 78 13.14 -9.02 -5.27
C ALA A 78 12.36 -9.86 -6.29
N PRO A 79 11.84 -11.05 -5.94
CA PRO A 79 11.08 -11.86 -6.89
C PRO A 79 9.85 -11.08 -7.39
N PRO A 80 9.45 -11.19 -8.66
CA PRO A 80 8.36 -10.38 -9.21
C PRO A 80 7.03 -10.44 -8.46
N VAL A 81 6.77 -11.54 -7.73
CA VAL A 81 5.58 -11.69 -6.88
C VAL A 81 5.55 -10.71 -5.71
N PHE A 82 6.73 -10.30 -5.22
CA PHE A 82 6.86 -9.31 -4.16
C PHE A 82 6.17 -8.01 -4.52
N ASP A 83 6.31 -7.54 -5.77
CA ASP A 83 5.72 -6.28 -6.24
C ASP A 83 4.18 -6.31 -6.15
N ALA A 84 3.57 -7.41 -6.61
CA ALA A 84 2.12 -7.56 -6.58
C ALA A 84 1.59 -7.63 -5.14
N ILE A 85 2.30 -8.35 -4.26
CA ILE A 85 1.94 -8.46 -2.85
C ILE A 85 2.08 -7.10 -2.15
N LEU A 86 3.20 -6.40 -2.34
CA LEU A 86 3.44 -5.08 -1.77
C LEU A 86 2.38 -4.07 -2.24
N ALA A 87 2.08 -4.04 -3.54
CA ALA A 87 1.04 -3.19 -4.09
C ALA A 87 -0.34 -3.49 -3.49
N THR A 88 -0.67 -4.77 -3.30
CA THR A 88 -1.93 -5.20 -2.67
C THR A 88 -2.04 -4.69 -1.23
N PHE A 89 -0.95 -4.80 -0.45
CA PHE A 89 -0.91 -4.30 0.91
C PHE A 89 -1.09 -2.78 0.99
N LEU A 90 -0.38 -2.04 0.15
CA LEU A 90 -0.49 -0.58 0.12
C LEU A 90 -1.89 -0.12 -0.33
N ALA A 91 -2.48 -0.80 -1.33
CA ALA A 91 -3.86 -0.52 -1.73
C ALA A 91 -4.87 -0.84 -0.62
N TYR A 92 -4.64 -1.91 0.15
CA TYR A 92 -5.45 -2.24 1.32
C TYR A 92 -5.36 -1.14 2.39
N VAL A 93 -4.15 -0.70 2.74
CA VAL A 93 -3.94 0.41 3.67
C VAL A 93 -4.61 1.68 3.16
N GLN A 94 -4.50 2.00 1.87
CA GLN A 94 -5.17 3.16 1.28
C GLN A 94 -6.69 3.05 1.39
N ALA A 95 -7.27 1.87 1.17
CA ALA A 95 -8.70 1.65 1.35
C ALA A 95 -9.14 1.88 2.80
N LEU A 96 -8.36 1.43 3.79
CA LEU A 96 -8.62 1.70 5.20
C LEU A 96 -8.55 3.20 5.51
N VAL A 97 -7.53 3.91 5.01
CA VAL A 97 -7.39 5.37 5.18
C VAL A 97 -8.59 6.11 4.59
N LEU A 98 -9.03 5.75 3.38
CA LEU A 98 -10.21 6.34 2.75
C LEU A 98 -11.48 6.05 3.57
N ALA A 99 -11.71 4.80 3.96
CA ALA A 99 -12.88 4.41 4.76
C ALA A 99 -12.92 5.14 6.11
N TYR A 100 -11.77 5.27 6.78
CA TYR A 100 -11.67 6.01 8.03
C TYR A 100 -12.05 7.48 7.83
N ASN A 101 -11.52 8.13 6.80
CA ASN A 101 -11.78 9.54 6.52
C ASN A 101 -13.20 9.81 6.01
N LEU A 102 -13.87 8.82 5.43
CA LEU A 102 -15.30 8.85 5.08
C LEU A 102 -16.23 8.64 6.28
N GLY A 103 -15.70 8.35 7.47
CA GLY A 103 -16.47 8.30 8.71
C GLY A 103 -16.70 6.91 9.29
N ALA A 104 -16.08 5.85 8.78
CA ALA A 104 -16.22 4.50 9.35
C ALA A 104 -15.63 4.36 10.78
N ARG A 105 -14.70 5.26 11.17
CA ARG A 105 -14.10 5.40 12.52
C ARG A 105 -13.86 4.07 13.25
N PHE A 106 -12.83 3.34 12.82
CA PHE A 106 -12.39 2.09 13.44
C PHE A 106 -10.95 2.22 13.96
N ASN A 107 -10.51 1.28 14.80
CA ASN A 107 -9.13 1.21 15.24
C ASN A 107 -8.21 0.76 14.10
N MET A 108 -7.33 1.65 13.63
CA MET A 108 -6.47 1.38 12.47
C MET A 108 -5.46 0.24 12.73
N VAL A 109 -4.94 0.14 13.96
CA VAL A 109 -3.99 -0.93 14.32
C VAL A 109 -4.65 -2.29 14.17
N VAL A 110 -5.85 -2.45 14.73
CA VAL A 110 -6.62 -3.70 14.61
C VAL A 110 -6.96 -4.00 13.15
N ALA A 111 -7.35 -2.99 12.38
CA ALA A 111 -7.70 -3.17 10.97
C ALA A 111 -6.51 -3.64 10.11
N VAL A 112 -5.27 -3.31 10.46
CA VAL A 112 -4.08 -3.74 9.72
C VAL A 112 -3.64 -5.18 10.07
N VAL A 113 -4.04 -5.71 11.23
CA VAL A 113 -3.65 -7.05 11.71
C VAL A 113 -3.87 -8.16 10.67
N PRO A 114 -5.04 -8.28 9.99
CA PRO A 114 -5.27 -9.35 9.02
C PRO A 114 -4.22 -9.36 7.88
N ALA A 115 -3.79 -8.19 7.43
CA ALA A 115 -2.74 -8.08 6.42
C ALA A 115 -1.41 -8.62 6.98
N VAL A 116 -0.98 -8.14 8.15
CA VAL A 116 0.28 -8.56 8.80
C VAL A 116 0.30 -10.07 9.05
N VAL A 117 -0.80 -10.64 9.53
CA VAL A 117 -0.93 -12.09 9.74
C VAL A 117 -0.80 -12.84 8.42
N THR A 118 -1.48 -12.39 7.37
CA THR A 118 -1.39 -13.00 6.04
C THR A 118 0.06 -13.00 5.53
N PHE A 119 0.77 -11.88 5.67
CA PHE A 119 2.18 -11.78 5.32
C PHE A 119 3.06 -12.75 6.11
N GLY A 120 2.88 -12.81 7.44
CA GLY A 120 3.62 -13.72 8.29
C GLY A 120 3.39 -15.18 7.92
N VAL A 121 2.14 -15.56 7.66
CA VAL A 121 1.78 -16.93 7.25
C VAL A 121 2.41 -17.27 5.89
N VAL A 122 2.31 -16.39 4.89
CA VAL A 122 2.91 -16.59 3.58
C VAL A 122 4.44 -16.75 3.70
N ALA A 123 5.09 -15.88 4.47
CA ALA A 123 6.53 -15.97 4.69
C ALA A 123 6.94 -17.31 5.33
N VAL A 124 6.23 -17.75 6.37
CA VAL A 124 6.49 -19.02 7.06
C VAL A 124 6.24 -20.23 6.15
N VAL A 125 5.21 -20.19 5.30
CA VAL A 125 4.93 -21.28 4.34
C VAL A 125 6.02 -21.36 3.28
N LEU A 126 6.49 -20.23 2.75
CA LEU A 126 7.57 -20.19 1.77
C LEU A 126 8.90 -20.69 2.35
N ASP A 127 9.22 -20.31 3.59
CA ASP A 127 10.41 -20.78 4.30
C ASP A 127 10.43 -22.31 4.47
N ARG A 128 9.26 -22.92 4.73
CA ARG A 128 9.14 -24.39 4.89
C ARG A 128 9.03 -25.17 3.58
N ALA A 129 8.81 -24.49 2.46
CA ALA A 129 8.64 -25.12 1.15
C ALA A 129 9.95 -25.17 0.34
N GLY A 130 11.00 -24.48 0.78
CA GLY A 130 12.36 -24.55 0.24
C GLY A 130 13.22 -25.56 0.97
#